data_AF-A0A958M2B0-F1
#
_entry.id   AF-A0A958M2B0-F1
#
_cell.length_a   1.000
_cell.length_b   1.000
_cell.length_c   1.000
_cell.angle_alpha   90.00
_cell.angle_beta   90.00
_cell.angle_gamma   90.00
#
_symmetry.space_group_name_H-M   'P 1'
#
loop_
_entity.id
_entity.type
_entity.pdbx_description
1 polymer ?
#
loop_
_entity_poly.entity_id
_entity_poly.type
_entity_poly.pdbx_seq_one_letter_code
_entity_poly.pdbx_strand_id
1 'polypeptide(L)'
;MDIRTLATEMDSIVAQGAIVEAVEKFFAEEANTSDYNQVTTTGKAQMVEKMTGFAGAIAKVNGIELHRTIVDGNVSASEFTFDFLMKDNSRVYWHEIIRRIWNNEGKVVHEEYFNA
;
A
#
# COMPACT_ATOMS: atom_id res chain seq x y z
N MET A 1 17.08 -5.25 12.29
CA MET A 1 15.68 -5.61 11.99
C MET A 1 15.60 -6.05 10.55
N ASP A 2 14.80 -7.05 10.24
CA ASP A 2 14.73 -7.61 8.89
C ASP A 2 13.59 -6.97 8.08
N ILE A 3 13.90 -5.87 7.39
CA ILE A 3 12.93 -5.16 6.53
C ILE A 3 12.46 -6.06 5.39
N ARG A 4 13.27 -7.00 4.92
CA ARG A 4 12.87 -7.94 3.87
C ARG A 4 11.71 -8.81 4.34
N THR A 5 11.80 -9.36 5.55
CA THR A 5 10.70 -10.14 6.14
C THR A 5 9.45 -9.28 6.32
N LEU A 6 9.57 -8.07 6.91
CA LEU A 6 8.43 -7.18 7.14
C LEU A 6 7.74 -6.74 5.84
N ALA A 7 8.51 -6.34 4.82
CA ALA A 7 7.99 -5.93 3.52
C ALA A 7 7.29 -7.11 2.82
N THR A 8 7.89 -8.31 2.85
CA THR A 8 7.29 -9.51 2.24
C THR A 8 5.99 -9.91 2.95
N GLU A 9 5.94 -9.81 4.27
CA GLU A 9 4.74 -10.09 5.05
C GLU A 9 3.61 -9.11 4.73
N MET A 10 3.93 -7.82 4.71
CA MET A 10 2.98 -6.77 4.35
C MET A 10 2.49 -6.92 2.90
N ASP A 11 3.36 -7.20 1.94
CA ASP A 11 3.00 -7.42 0.54
C ASP A 11 2.09 -8.65 0.38
N SER A 12 2.32 -9.71 1.16
CA SER A 12 1.44 -10.89 1.19
C SER A 12 0.03 -10.58 1.70
N ILE A 13 -0.08 -9.69 2.69
CA ILE A 13 -1.37 -9.21 3.21
C ILE A 13 -2.08 -8.34 2.15
N VAL A 14 -1.35 -7.44 1.49
CA VAL A 14 -1.88 -6.61 0.40
C VAL A 14 -2.35 -7.46 -0.78
N ALA A 15 -1.60 -8.50 -1.17
CA ALA A 15 -1.97 -9.42 -2.24
C ALA A 15 -3.28 -10.18 -1.97
N GLN A 16 -3.70 -10.30 -0.71
CA GLN A 16 -4.98 -10.89 -0.30
C GLN A 16 -6.13 -9.87 -0.26
N GLY A 17 -5.87 -8.61 -0.60
CA GLY A 17 -6.84 -7.52 -0.56
C GLY A 17 -7.00 -6.87 0.81
N ALA A 18 -6.20 -7.26 1.80
CA ALA A 18 -6.27 -6.75 3.17
C ALA A 18 -5.46 -5.46 3.36
N ILE A 19 -5.70 -4.46 2.50
CA ILE A 19 -4.93 -3.20 2.46
C ILE A 19 -5.06 -2.43 3.78
N VAL A 20 -6.25 -2.40 4.39
CA VAL A 20 -6.49 -1.69 5.66
C VAL A 20 -5.69 -2.35 6.80
N GLU A 21 -5.68 -3.68 6.87
CA GLU A 21 -4.90 -4.44 7.86
C GLU A 21 -3.40 -4.16 7.72
N ALA A 22 -2.89 -4.09 6.50
CA ALA A 22 -1.49 -3.75 6.24
C ALA A 22 -1.14 -2.35 6.79
N VAL A 23 -2.00 -1.36 6.59
CA VAL A 23 -1.80 -0.01 7.16
C VAL A 23 -1.79 -0.04 8.69
N GLU A 24 -2.78 -0.69 9.30
CA GLU A 24 -2.89 -0.78 10.76
C GLU A 24 -1.67 -1.47 11.40
N LYS A 25 -1.17 -2.53 10.76
CA LYS A 25 -0.08 -3.36 11.27
C LYS A 25 1.29 -2.75 11.05
N PHE A 26 1.58 -2.18 9.89
CA PHE A 26 2.94 -1.81 9.49
C PHE A 26 3.24 -0.32 9.54
N PHE A 27 2.24 0.58 9.63
CA PHE A 27 2.51 2.01 9.56
C PHE A 27 2.63 2.65 10.94
N ALA A 28 3.55 3.62 11.04
CA ALA A 28 3.71 4.50 12.19
C ALA A 28 2.56 5.51 12.24
N GLU A 29 2.27 6.07 13.42
CA GLU A 29 1.13 7.00 13.58
C GLU A 29 1.28 8.28 12.76
N GLU A 30 2.50 8.77 12.62
CA GLU A 30 2.89 9.95 11.84
C GLU A 30 3.15 9.66 10.35
N ALA A 31 2.91 8.44 9.89
CA ALA A 31 3.18 8.06 8.51
C ALA A 31 2.38 8.90 7.52
N ASN A 32 2.96 9.15 6.35
CA ASN A 32 2.32 9.92 5.29
C ASN A 32 2.48 9.22 3.94
N THR A 33 1.56 9.54 3.03
CA THR A 33 1.61 9.03 1.65
C THR A 33 1.66 10.16 0.64
N SER A 34 2.20 9.88 -0.54
CA SER A 34 2.10 10.73 -1.72
C SER A 34 1.96 9.87 -2.98
N ASP A 35 1.04 10.23 -3.87
CA ASP A 35 0.92 9.59 -5.18
C ASP A 35 1.39 10.50 -6.32
N TYR A 36 1.47 9.92 -7.52
CA TYR A 36 1.87 10.61 -8.76
C TYR A 36 0.90 11.72 -9.21
N ASN A 37 -0.26 11.88 -8.55
CA ASN A 37 -1.20 12.97 -8.76
C ASN A 37 -1.12 14.04 -7.64
N GLN A 38 -0.10 13.97 -6.78
CA GLN A 38 0.11 14.87 -5.64
C GLN A 38 -0.98 14.77 -4.55
N VAL A 39 -1.75 13.68 -4.52
CA VAL A 39 -2.65 13.42 -3.40
C VAL A 39 -1.82 12.88 -2.24
N THR A 40 -1.97 13.50 -1.08
CA THR A 40 -1.24 13.12 0.13
C THR A 40 -2.19 12.77 1.27
N THR A 41 -1.69 11.95 2.20
CA THR A 41 -2.32 11.76 3.51
C THR A 41 -1.34 12.16 4.60
N THR A 42 -1.85 12.70 5.71
CA THR A 42 -1.06 13.07 6.88
C THR A 42 -1.51 12.24 8.07
N GLY A 43 -0.65 11.32 8.50
CA GLY A 43 -0.88 10.41 9.61
C GLY A 43 -1.66 9.15 9.21
N LYS A 44 -1.46 8.11 10.02
CA LYS A 44 -2.07 6.79 9.84
C LYS A 44 -3.59 6.81 9.87
N ALA A 45 -4.19 7.66 10.71
CA ALA A 45 -5.65 7.78 10.79
C ALA A 45 -6.27 8.14 9.43
N GLN A 46 -5.69 9.10 8.72
CA GLN A 46 -6.16 9.49 7.38
C GLN A 46 -5.93 8.38 6.35
N MET A 47 -4.83 7.63 6.47
CA MET A 47 -4.56 6.48 5.62
C MET A 47 -5.61 5.39 5.80
N VAL A 48 -5.93 5.03 7.05
CA VAL A 48 -6.96 4.03 7.38
C VAL A 48 -8.32 4.48 6.86
N GLU A 49 -8.71 5.74 7.06
CA GLU A 49 -9.96 6.27 6.54
C GLU A 49 -10.03 6.17 5.00
N LYS A 50 -8.99 6.65 4.30
CA LYS A 50 -8.90 6.59 2.83
C LYS A 50 -9.00 5.15 2.31
N MET A 51 -8.22 4.24 2.90
CA MET A 51 -8.18 2.84 2.47
C MET A 51 -9.46 2.08 2.82
N THR A 52 -10.09 2.39 3.95
CA THR A 52 -11.41 1.82 4.32
C THR A 52 -12.49 2.28 3.35
N GLY A 53 -12.50 3.57 3.00
CA GLY A 53 -13.41 4.11 1.99
C GLY A 53 -13.23 3.45 0.62
N PHE A 54 -11.96 3.32 0.19
CA PHE A 54 -11.62 2.63 -1.06
C PHE A 54 -12.06 1.16 -1.05
N ALA A 55 -11.67 0.39 -0.05
CA ALA A 55 -12.05 -1.02 0.08
C ALA A 55 -13.58 -1.20 0.14
N GLY A 56 -14.27 -0.30 0.84
CA GLY A 56 -15.74 -0.27 0.92
C GLY A 56 -16.42 0.08 -0.41
N ALA A 57 -15.73 0.73 -1.34
CA ALA A 57 -16.23 1.08 -2.67
C ALA A 57 -16.02 -0.03 -3.72
N ILE A 58 -15.20 -1.04 -3.43
CA ILE A 58 -14.98 -2.19 -4.31
C ILE A 58 -16.25 -3.06 -4.34
N ALA A 59 -16.72 -3.37 -5.55
CA ALA A 59 -17.79 -4.34 -5.78
C ALA A 59 -17.21 -5.74 -6.01
N LYS A 60 -16.09 -5.84 -6.73
CA LYS A 60 -15.42 -7.10 -7.00
C LYS A 60 -13.91 -6.88 -7.18
N VAL A 61 -13.12 -7.77 -6.58
CA VAL A 61 -11.69 -7.92 -6.87
C VAL A 61 -11.53 -8.86 -8.05
N ASN A 62 -10.99 -8.36 -9.17
CA ASN A 62 -10.67 -9.20 -10.32
C ASN A 62 -9.27 -9.79 -10.20
N GLY A 63 -8.32 -9.03 -9.66
CA GLY A 63 -6.96 -9.51 -9.40
C GLY A 63 -6.14 -8.53 -8.56
N ILE A 64 -5.25 -9.09 -7.74
CA ILE A 64 -4.16 -8.37 -7.10
C ILE A 64 -2.92 -9.21 -7.33
N GLU A 65 -1.97 -8.69 -8.09
CA GLU A 65 -0.74 -9.39 -8.44
C GLU A 65 0.46 -8.64 -7.88
N LEU A 66 1.24 -9.31 -7.03
CA LEU A 66 2.57 -8.86 -6.65
C LEU A 66 3.57 -9.39 -7.68
N HIS A 67 4.24 -8.49 -8.38
CA HIS A 67 5.26 -8.85 -9.37
C HIS A 67 6.61 -9.08 -8.71
N ARG A 68 7.04 -8.11 -7.89
CA ARG A 68 8.39 -8.06 -7.31
C ARG A 68 8.40 -7.26 -6.01
N THR A 69 9.30 -7.64 -5.11
CA THR A 69 9.66 -6.85 -3.92
C THR A 69 11.17 -6.70 -3.87
N ILE A 70 11.65 -5.47 -3.75
CA ILE A 70 13.06 -5.15 -3.52
C ILE A 70 13.21 -4.46 -2.17
N VAL A 71 14.35 -4.70 -1.52
CA VAL A 71 14.69 -4.09 -0.24
C VAL A 71 16.16 -3.71 -0.26
N ASP A 72 16.44 -2.46 0.12
CA ASP A 72 17.77 -1.90 0.31
C ASP A 72 17.80 -1.06 1.60
N GLY A 73 18.62 -1.48 2.57
CA GLY A 73 18.67 -0.86 3.89
C GLY A 73 17.30 -0.78 4.58
N ASN A 74 16.84 0.44 4.84
CA ASN A 74 15.54 0.74 5.44
C ASN A 74 14.48 1.17 4.41
N VAL A 75 14.71 0.90 3.13
CA VAL A 75 13.78 1.21 2.04
C VAL A 75 13.33 -0.10 1.39
N SER A 76 12.04 -0.19 1.09
CA SER A 76 11.50 -1.26 0.25
C SER A 76 10.72 -0.67 -0.92
N ALA A 77 10.61 -1.42 -2.01
CA ALA A 77 9.68 -1.11 -3.09
C ALA A 77 9.02 -2.39 -3.60
N SER A 78 7.73 -2.31 -3.88
CA SER A 78 6.94 -3.44 -4.33
C SER A 78 6.14 -3.06 -5.58
N GLU A 79 6.23 -3.89 -6.61
CA GLU A 79 5.51 -3.70 -7.87
C GLU A 79 4.21 -4.51 -7.84
N PHE A 80 3.08 -3.84 -8.00
CA PHE A 80 1.75 -4.45 -7.97
C PHE A 80 0.94 -4.12 -9.22
N THR A 81 0.07 -5.05 -9.62
CA THR A 81 -1.09 -4.76 -10.45
C THR A 81 -2.38 -4.99 -9.66
N PHE A 82 -3.24 -3.99 -9.63
CA PHE A 82 -4.57 -4.04 -9.02
C PHE A 82 -5.64 -3.91 -10.09
N ASP A 83 -6.59 -4.85 -10.12
CA ASP A 83 -7.77 -4.83 -10.99
C ASP A 83 -9.04 -4.98 -10.15
N PHE A 84 -9.82 -3.89 -10.06
CA PHE A 84 -11.06 -3.85 -9.30
C PHE A 84 -12.22 -3.32 -10.14
N LEU A 85 -13.40 -3.89 -9.90
CA LEU A 85 -14.67 -3.31 -10.27
C LEU A 85 -15.25 -2.57 -9.07
N MET A 86 -15.59 -1.30 -9.26
CA MET A 86 -16.17 -0.45 -8.23
C MET A 86 -17.70 -0.53 -8.22
N LYS A 87 -18.33 -0.18 -7.10
CA LYS A 87 -19.81 -0.18 -6.92
C LYS A 87 -20.55 0.77 -7.85
N ASP A 88 -19.88 1.81 -8.35
CA ASP A 88 -20.42 2.76 -9.34
C ASP A 88 -20.22 2.28 -10.80
N ASN A 89 -19.78 1.02 -11.00
CA ASN A 89 -19.40 0.42 -12.27
C ASN A 89 -18.14 0.99 -12.93
N SER A 90 -17.42 1.90 -12.29
CA SER A 90 -16.08 2.28 -12.73
C SER A 90 -15.08 1.13 -12.54
N ARG A 91 -13.96 1.19 -13.26
CA ARG A 91 -12.88 0.20 -13.18
C ARG A 91 -11.63 0.87 -12.67
N VAL A 92 -10.95 0.20 -11.75
CA VAL A 92 -9.62 0.54 -11.29
C VAL A 92 -8.66 -0.48 -11.90
N TYR A 93 -7.68 0.03 -12.65
CA TYR A 93 -6.54 -0.75 -13.11
C TYR A 93 -5.28 0.06 -12.81
N TRP A 94 -4.56 -0.34 -11.79
CA TRP A 94 -3.34 0.33 -11.33
C TRP A 94 -2.16 -0.61 -11.48
N HIS A 95 -1.12 -0.18 -12.20
CA HIS A 95 0.18 -0.84 -12.22
C HIS A 95 1.17 0.12 -11.56
N GLU A 96 1.55 -0.21 -10.33
CA GLU A 96 2.24 0.72 -9.44
C GLU A 96 3.51 0.11 -8.85
N ILE A 97 4.52 0.95 -8.68
CA ILE A 97 5.64 0.69 -7.78
C ILE A 97 5.38 1.49 -6.50
N ILE A 98 5.31 0.80 -5.37
CA ILE A 98 5.04 1.41 -4.06
C ILE A 98 6.33 1.41 -3.25
N ARG A 99 6.96 2.57 -3.09
CA ARG A 99 8.19 2.74 -2.29
C ARG A 99 7.84 3.07 -0.85
N ARG A 100 8.52 2.45 0.11
CA ARG A 100 8.29 2.65 1.54
C ARG A 100 9.59 2.87 2.29
N ILE A 101 9.59 3.86 3.17
CA ILE A 101 10.69 4.15 4.11
C ILE A 101 10.30 3.64 5.49
N TRP A 102 11.18 2.85 6.08
CA TRP A 102 10.97 2.21 7.38
C TRP A 102 11.81 2.88 8.47
N ASN A 103 11.23 3.03 9.66
CA ASN A 103 11.95 3.48 10.85
C ASN A 103 12.64 2.31 11.57
N ASN A 104 13.36 2.61 12.66
CA ASN A 104 14.09 1.62 13.44
C ASN A 104 13.19 0.66 14.25
N GLU A 105 11.89 0.94 14.35
CA GLU A 105 10.89 0.11 15.03
C GLU A 105 10.15 -0.86 14.10
N GLY A 106 10.40 -0.76 12.80
CA GLY A 106 9.85 -1.66 11.78
C GLY A 106 8.53 -1.15 11.25
N LYS A 107 8.33 0.17 11.34
CA LYS A 107 7.13 0.84 10.87
C LYS A 107 7.45 1.68 9.64
N VAL A 108 6.53 1.65 8.68
CA VAL A 108 6.56 2.55 7.53
C VAL A 108 6.23 3.96 8.02
N VAL A 109 7.10 4.91 7.71
CA VAL A 109 6.93 6.33 8.03
C VAL A 109 6.61 7.19 6.80
N HIS A 110 6.89 6.66 5.61
CA HIS A 110 6.56 7.32 4.36
C HIS A 110 6.34 6.28 3.26
N GLU A 111 5.31 6.48 2.46
CA GLU A 111 4.98 5.64 1.30
C GLU A 111 4.72 6.52 0.07
N GLU A 112 5.32 6.17 -1.06
CA GLU A 112 5.16 6.89 -2.32
C GLU A 112 4.77 5.94 -3.45
N TYR A 113 3.76 6.33 -4.22
CA TYR A 113 3.19 5.55 -5.32
C TYR A 113 3.67 6.10 -6.67
N PHE A 114 4.24 5.23 -7.49
CA PHE A 114 4.71 5.53 -8.84
C PHE A 114 3.91 4.73 -9.87
N ASN A 115 3.51 5.37 -10.96
CA ASN A 115 2.95 4.67 -12.12
C ASN A 115 4.08 3.95 -12.87
N ALA A 116 3.94 2.64 -13.09
CA ALA A 116 4.99 1.74 -13.60
C ALA A 116 5.05 1.66 -15.14
#